data_AF-A0A923D832-F1
#
_entry.id   AF-A0A923D832-F1
#
_cell.length_a   1.000
_cell.length_b   1.000
_cell.length_c   1.000
_cell.angle_alpha   90.00
_cell.angle_beta   90.00
_cell.angle_gamma   90.00
#
_symmetry.space_group_name_H-M   'P 1'
#
loop_
_entity.id
_entity.type
_entity.pdbx_description
1 polymer ?
#
loop_
_entity_poly.entity_id
_entity_poly.type
_entity_poly.pdbx_seq_one_letter_code
_entity_poly.pdbx_strand_id
1 'polypeptide(L)'
;MAILDPIYASPLSVQLIPRVDQNLAGRLNLRPEQHSIGLITADNDDATYVSIDHATKMADVEVVYARSFYAGARHSSGLLSGEILAILAGPNPEEVSAGLAAAVEYLKNDALWYAANADATITFFPHLVSQTGSYLSKISNIPPGSPVAYLVAPPMEGIVALDKALKAA
;
A
#
# COMPACT_ATOMS: atom_id res chain seq x y z
N MET A 1 17.83 15.87 -8.70
CA MET A 1 17.14 15.92 -7.40
C MET A 1 18.20 16.12 -6.33
N ALA A 2 17.88 16.73 -5.19
CA ALA A 2 18.76 16.70 -4.03
C ALA A 2 18.58 15.39 -3.25
N ILE A 3 19.57 15.06 -2.42
CA ILE A 3 19.43 13.97 -1.45
C ILE A 3 18.29 14.34 -0.49
N LEU A 4 17.40 13.37 -0.19
CA LEU A 4 16.15 13.53 0.56
C LEU A 4 15.05 14.33 -0.15
N ASP A 5 15.15 14.59 -1.46
CA ASP A 5 13.98 15.06 -2.21
C ASP A 5 12.88 13.98 -2.16
N PRO A 6 11.61 14.36 -1.88
CA PRO A 6 10.50 13.43 -1.85
C PRO A 6 10.14 12.95 -3.26
N ILE A 7 9.74 11.68 -3.35
CA ILE A 7 9.24 11.01 -4.54
C ILE A 7 7.80 10.63 -4.24
N TYR A 8 6.88 11.27 -4.94
CA TYR A 8 5.45 11.09 -4.78
C TYR A 8 4.98 9.91 -5.62
N ALA A 9 4.14 9.07 -5.02
CA ALA A 9 3.45 8.00 -5.71
C ALA A 9 2.17 8.52 -6.40
N SER A 10 1.77 7.84 -7.47
CA SER A 10 0.56 8.12 -8.22
C SER A 10 -0.33 6.89 -8.31
N PRO A 11 -1.63 7.00 -7.94
CA PRO A 11 -2.59 5.98 -8.34
C PRO A 11 -2.77 6.05 -9.86
N LEU A 12 -2.77 4.89 -10.51
CA LEU A 12 -2.86 4.78 -11.97
C LEU A 12 -4.28 4.40 -12.40
N SER A 13 -4.93 3.49 -11.68
CA SER A 13 -6.33 3.13 -11.90
C SER A 13 -7.02 2.87 -10.57
N VAL A 14 -8.25 3.38 -10.43
CA VAL A 14 -9.11 3.17 -9.27
C VAL A 14 -10.50 2.80 -9.77
N GLN A 15 -11.01 1.64 -9.37
CA GLN A 15 -12.28 1.11 -9.84
C GLN A 15 -13.11 0.54 -8.69
N LEU A 16 -14.44 0.64 -8.81
CA LEU A 16 -15.39 0.10 -7.85
C LEU A 16 -16.25 -0.96 -8.53
N ILE A 17 -16.42 -2.10 -7.87
CA ILE A 17 -17.39 -3.14 -8.24
C ILE A 17 -18.43 -3.18 -7.11
N PRO A 18 -19.61 -2.55 -7.31
CA PRO A 18 -20.63 -2.44 -6.26
C PRO A 18 -21.18 -3.78 -5.80
N ARG A 19 -21.23 -4.78 -6.70
CA ARG A 19 -21.70 -6.13 -6.39
C ARG A 19 -20.84 -7.16 -7.10
N VAL A 20 -20.02 -7.87 -6.34
CA VAL A 20 -19.09 -8.86 -6.87
C VAL A 20 -19.84 -10.12 -7.30
N ASP A 21 -19.41 -10.71 -8.42
CA ASP A 21 -19.84 -12.04 -8.84
C ASP A 21 -19.49 -13.09 -7.77
N GLN A 22 -20.37 -14.08 -7.56
CA GLN A 22 -20.18 -15.07 -6.49
C GLN A 22 -18.94 -15.94 -6.67
N ASN A 23 -18.57 -16.28 -7.92
CA ASN A 23 -17.37 -17.09 -8.16
C ASN A 23 -16.10 -16.28 -7.89
N LEU A 24 -16.08 -15.02 -8.32
CA LEU A 24 -14.97 -14.11 -8.02
C LEU A 24 -14.85 -13.86 -6.51
N ALA A 25 -15.96 -13.62 -5.82
CA ALA A 25 -16.00 -13.47 -4.36
C ALA A 25 -15.41 -14.71 -3.66
N GLY A 26 -15.77 -15.91 -4.12
CA GLY A 26 -15.20 -17.17 -3.63
C GLY A 26 -13.69 -17.28 -3.86
N ARG A 27 -13.18 -16.84 -5.02
CA ARG A 27 -11.73 -16.84 -5.31
C ARG A 27 -10.93 -15.84 -4.48
N LEU A 28 -11.55 -14.71 -4.13
CA LEU A 28 -10.99 -13.70 -3.24
C LEU A 28 -11.19 -14.04 -1.75
N ASN A 29 -11.89 -15.14 -1.43
CA ASN A 29 -12.26 -15.54 -0.08
C ASN A 29 -12.99 -14.43 0.69
N LEU A 30 -13.91 -13.72 0.02
CA LEU A 30 -14.71 -12.69 0.66
C LEU A 30 -15.61 -13.30 1.75
N ARG A 31 -15.78 -12.58 2.85
CA ARG A 31 -16.77 -12.92 3.88
C ARG A 31 -18.20 -12.71 3.34
N PRO A 32 -19.22 -13.39 3.90
CA PRO A 32 -20.60 -13.30 3.41
C PRO A 32 -21.15 -11.87 3.33
N GLU A 33 -20.72 -10.99 4.23
CA GLU A 33 -21.12 -9.58 4.29
C GLU A 33 -20.35 -8.67 3.33
N GLN A 34 -19.22 -9.12 2.76
CA GLN A 34 -18.41 -8.31 1.83
C GLN A 34 -18.97 -8.42 0.40
N HIS A 35 -19.85 -7.49 0.04
CA HIS A 35 -20.55 -7.50 -1.26
C HIS A 35 -19.86 -6.65 -2.34
N SER A 36 -19.08 -5.66 -1.94
CA SER A 36 -18.46 -4.68 -2.83
C SER A 36 -16.94 -4.76 -2.73
N ILE A 37 -16.24 -4.53 -3.84
CA ILE A 37 -14.78 -4.41 -3.85
C ILE A 37 -14.30 -3.18 -4.59
N GLY A 38 -13.19 -2.63 -4.12
CA GLY A 38 -12.49 -1.50 -4.69
C GLY A 38 -11.11 -1.96 -5.13
N LEU A 39 -10.69 -1.57 -6.32
CA LEU A 39 -9.41 -1.96 -6.91
C LEU A 39 -8.56 -0.71 -7.11
N ILE A 40 -7.29 -0.79 -6.73
CA ILE A 40 -6.31 0.26 -6.95
C ILE A 40 -5.00 -0.33 -7.51
N THR A 41 -4.50 0.30 -8.57
CA THR A 41 -3.12 0.14 -9.04
C THR A 41 -2.36 1.44 -8.88
N ALA A 42 -1.05 1.34 -8.62
CA ALA A 42 -0.18 2.49 -8.41
C ALA A 42 1.23 2.21 -8.93
N ASP A 43 2.00 3.27 -9.11
CA ASP A 43 3.42 3.22 -9.51
C ASP A 43 4.39 2.98 -8.34
N ASN A 44 3.87 2.84 -7.12
CA ASN A 44 4.64 2.56 -5.93
C ASN A 44 3.92 1.54 -5.02
N ASP A 45 4.54 0.39 -4.76
CA ASP A 45 3.93 -0.69 -4.01
C ASP A 45 3.93 -0.46 -2.49
N ASP A 46 5.06 -0.16 -1.87
CA ASP A 46 5.16 0.06 -0.42
C ASP A 46 4.34 1.25 0.06
N ALA A 47 4.34 2.35 -0.70
CA ALA A 47 3.46 3.47 -0.43
C ALA A 47 1.99 3.07 -0.51
N THR A 48 1.63 2.16 -1.43
CA THR A 48 0.27 1.64 -1.54
C THR A 48 -0.08 0.69 -0.39
N TYR A 49 0.83 -0.18 0.06
CA TYR A 49 0.58 -1.08 1.20
C TYR A 49 0.26 -0.30 2.49
N VAL A 50 0.99 0.77 2.79
CA VAL A 50 0.67 1.62 3.96
C VAL A 50 -0.62 2.41 3.76
N SER A 51 -0.94 2.79 2.53
CA SER A 51 -2.16 3.53 2.19
C SER A 51 -3.42 2.68 2.31
N ILE A 52 -3.38 1.42 1.86
CA ILE A 52 -4.52 0.51 2.00
C ILE A 52 -4.70 0.04 3.44
N ASP A 53 -3.63 -0.03 4.23
CA ASP A 53 -3.76 -0.20 5.68
C ASP A 53 -4.40 1.01 6.36
N HIS A 54 -4.01 2.22 5.93
CA HIS A 54 -4.66 3.45 6.36
C HIS A 54 -6.17 3.41 6.08
N ALA A 55 -6.58 2.96 4.90
CA ALA A 55 -8.00 2.81 4.55
C ALA A 55 -8.79 1.93 5.53
N THR A 56 -8.19 0.86 6.06
CA THR A 56 -8.86 -0.03 7.05
C THR A 56 -9.16 0.64 8.39
N LYS A 57 -8.60 1.84 8.64
CA LYS A 57 -8.90 2.67 9.81
C LYS A 57 -9.98 3.71 9.52
N MET A 58 -10.17 4.05 8.24
CA MET A 58 -11.01 5.17 7.81
C MET A 58 -12.39 4.72 7.32
N ALA A 59 -12.54 3.44 6.95
CA ALA A 59 -13.78 2.85 6.47
C ALA A 59 -13.88 1.37 6.90
N ASP A 60 -15.09 0.81 6.86
CA ASP A 60 -15.36 -0.61 7.09
C ASP A 60 -14.95 -1.45 5.87
N VAL A 61 -13.63 -1.56 5.69
CA VAL A 61 -13.01 -2.28 4.59
C VAL A 61 -11.87 -3.18 5.08
N GLU A 62 -11.66 -4.29 4.39
CA GLU A 62 -10.49 -5.15 4.55
C GLU A 62 -9.71 -5.25 3.24
N VAL A 63 -8.38 -5.30 3.35
CA VAL A 63 -7.51 -5.69 2.24
C VAL A 63 -7.62 -7.20 2.01
N VAL A 64 -8.27 -7.60 0.91
CA VAL A 64 -8.46 -9.02 0.55
C VAL A 64 -7.44 -9.52 -0.47
N TYR A 65 -6.76 -8.60 -1.15
CA TYR A 65 -5.65 -8.90 -2.05
C TYR A 65 -4.71 -7.70 -2.10
N ALA A 66 -3.40 -7.93 -2.02
CA ALA A 66 -2.41 -6.92 -2.32
C ALA A 66 -1.12 -7.62 -2.75
N ARG A 67 -0.67 -7.35 -3.98
CA ARG A 67 0.55 -7.96 -4.55
C ARG A 67 1.27 -6.99 -5.45
N SER A 68 2.58 -6.89 -5.24
CA SER A 68 3.51 -6.19 -6.10
C SER A 68 3.75 -6.96 -7.40
N PHE A 69 4.14 -6.26 -8.44
CA PHE A 69 4.51 -6.84 -9.74
C PHE A 69 6.03 -6.97 -9.88
N TYR A 70 6.44 -7.91 -10.73
CA TYR A 70 7.86 -8.14 -10.96
C TYR A 70 8.51 -6.93 -11.63
N ALA A 71 9.71 -6.58 -11.13
CA ALA A 71 10.59 -5.54 -11.66
C ALA A 71 10.09 -4.08 -11.57
N GLY A 72 8.99 -3.81 -10.87
CA GLY A 72 8.57 -2.45 -10.57
C GLY A 72 8.02 -1.65 -11.76
N ALA A 73 7.61 -0.40 -11.50
CA ALA A 73 6.73 0.37 -12.39
C ALA A 73 7.42 0.79 -13.69
N ARG A 74 8.75 0.92 -13.68
CA ARG A 74 9.57 1.18 -14.86
C ARG A 74 9.55 0.03 -15.88
N HIS A 75 9.10 -1.16 -15.46
CA HIS A 75 8.97 -2.35 -16.29
C HIS A 75 7.51 -2.85 -16.36
N SER A 76 6.55 -1.94 -16.16
CA SER A 76 5.12 -2.27 -16.16
C SER A 76 4.62 -2.80 -17.51
N SER A 77 3.64 -3.70 -17.46
CA SER A 77 3.01 -4.32 -18.65
C SER A 77 2.06 -3.38 -19.41
N GLY A 78 1.80 -2.18 -18.90
CA GLY A 78 0.90 -1.22 -19.51
C GLY A 78 0.69 0.02 -18.64
N LEU A 79 0.11 1.07 -19.24
CA LEU A 79 -0.04 2.40 -18.64
C LEU A 79 -0.68 2.39 -17.25
N LEU A 80 -1.64 1.49 -17.02
CA LEU A 80 -2.43 1.44 -15.78
C LEU A 80 -1.96 0.35 -14.81
N SER A 81 -0.91 -0.42 -15.14
CA SER A 81 -0.45 -1.51 -14.29
C SER A 81 0.36 -0.98 -13.11
N GLY A 82 1.35 -0.11 -13.36
CA GLY A 82 2.31 0.30 -12.33
C GLY A 82 3.05 -0.91 -11.78
N GLU A 83 3.13 -1.02 -10.46
CA GLU A 83 3.83 -2.12 -9.77
C GLU A 83 3.06 -2.79 -8.63
N ILE A 84 1.78 -2.49 -8.46
CA ILE A 84 0.93 -3.15 -7.46
C ILE A 84 -0.52 -3.19 -7.90
N LEU A 85 -1.22 -4.27 -7.52
CA LEU A 85 -2.68 -4.30 -7.43
C LEU A 85 -3.08 -4.57 -5.98
N ALA A 86 -3.94 -3.72 -5.43
CA ALA A 86 -4.62 -3.96 -4.17
C ALA A 86 -6.15 -3.95 -4.35
N ILE A 87 -6.83 -4.79 -3.56
CA ILE A 87 -8.27 -4.94 -3.54
C ILE A 87 -8.76 -4.80 -2.10
N LEU A 88 -9.62 -3.80 -1.89
CA LEU A 88 -10.39 -3.59 -0.67
C LEU A 88 -11.77 -4.23 -0.81
N ALA A 89 -12.28 -4.87 0.23
CA ALA A 89 -13.63 -5.41 0.28
C ALA A 89 -14.39 -4.84 1.46
N GLY A 90 -15.65 -4.45 1.24
CA GLY A 90 -16.52 -3.85 2.25
C GLY A 90 -17.98 -4.28 2.07
N PRO A 91 -18.85 -3.89 3.02
CA PRO A 91 -20.24 -4.35 3.04
C PRO A 91 -21.11 -3.71 1.96
N ASN A 92 -20.73 -2.51 1.50
CA ASN A 92 -21.47 -1.75 0.52
C ASN A 92 -20.52 -0.86 -0.32
N PRO A 93 -21.01 -0.28 -1.43
CA PRO A 93 -20.19 0.57 -2.30
C PRO A 93 -19.67 1.83 -1.61
N GLU A 94 -20.39 2.37 -0.64
CA GLU A 94 -20.05 3.61 0.07
C GLU A 94 -18.80 3.43 0.94
N GLU A 95 -18.73 2.38 1.76
CA GLU A 95 -17.57 2.05 2.59
C GLU A 95 -16.34 1.77 1.72
N VAL A 96 -16.50 1.04 0.63
CA VAL A 96 -15.41 0.77 -0.31
C VAL A 96 -14.92 2.05 -0.99
N SER A 97 -15.83 2.93 -1.40
CA SER A 97 -15.49 4.23 -1.98
C SER A 97 -14.74 5.11 -0.98
N ALA A 98 -15.19 5.15 0.28
CA ALA A 98 -14.51 5.87 1.37
C ALA A 98 -13.10 5.31 1.63
N GLY A 99 -12.96 3.97 1.66
CA GLY A 99 -11.67 3.31 1.81
C GLY A 99 -10.71 3.61 0.65
N LEU A 100 -11.19 3.56 -0.60
CA LEU A 100 -10.39 3.94 -1.78
C LEU A 100 -9.97 5.41 -1.74
N ALA A 101 -10.88 6.31 -1.37
CA ALA A 101 -10.56 7.73 -1.25
C ALA A 101 -9.47 7.98 -0.20
N ALA A 102 -9.59 7.37 0.99
CA ALA A 102 -8.59 7.45 2.05
C ALA A 102 -7.23 6.88 1.61
N ALA A 103 -7.21 5.73 0.92
CA ALA A 103 -5.98 5.17 0.38
C ALA A 103 -5.33 6.09 -0.67
N VAL A 104 -6.11 6.66 -1.59
CA VAL A 104 -5.61 7.56 -2.63
C VAL A 104 -5.06 8.85 -2.04
N GLU A 105 -5.73 9.41 -1.03
CA GLU A 105 -5.26 10.61 -0.34
C GLU A 105 -3.94 10.35 0.39
N TYR A 106 -3.86 9.27 1.17
CA TYR A 106 -2.66 8.90 1.91
C TYR A 106 -1.47 8.60 0.98
N LEU A 107 -1.72 7.91 -0.14
CA LEU A 107 -0.70 7.58 -1.15
C LEU A 107 -0.06 8.83 -1.75
N LYS A 108 -0.87 9.86 -2.02
CA LYS A 108 -0.41 11.10 -2.67
C LYS A 108 0.29 12.05 -1.73
N ASN A 109 -0.02 12.03 -0.44
CA ASN A 109 0.36 13.09 0.48
C ASN A 109 1.31 12.63 1.59
N ASP A 110 1.17 11.39 2.08
CA ASP A 110 1.81 10.94 3.31
C ASP A 110 2.87 9.85 3.07
N ALA A 111 2.61 8.93 2.14
CA ALA A 111 3.47 7.78 1.88
C ALA A 111 4.60 8.11 0.89
N LEU A 112 5.62 8.83 1.37
CA LEU A 112 6.69 9.39 0.52
C LEU A 112 7.95 8.54 0.50
N TRP A 113 8.48 8.31 -0.70
CA TRP A 113 9.84 7.82 -0.91
C TRP A 113 10.82 8.98 -0.97
N TYR A 114 12.11 8.69 -0.81
CA TYR A 114 13.16 9.71 -0.84
C TYR A 114 14.34 9.28 -1.71
N ALA A 115 14.94 10.25 -2.39
CA ALA A 115 16.19 10.05 -3.12
C ALA A 115 17.38 9.90 -2.14
N ALA A 116 18.18 8.84 -2.29
CA ALA A 116 19.41 8.63 -1.54
C ALA A 116 20.64 9.25 -2.23
N ASN A 117 20.53 9.64 -3.50
CA ASN A 117 21.59 10.26 -4.29
C ASN A 117 21.06 11.34 -5.25
N ALA A 118 21.95 12.15 -5.82
CA ALA A 118 21.59 13.37 -6.57
C ALA A 118 20.81 13.14 -7.88
N ASP A 119 20.89 11.94 -8.45
CA ASP A 119 20.17 11.56 -9.67
C ASP A 119 18.95 10.68 -9.39
N ALA A 120 18.62 10.43 -8.11
CA ALA A 120 17.50 9.59 -7.67
C ALA A 120 17.48 8.20 -8.31
N THR A 121 18.66 7.65 -8.57
CA THR A 121 18.83 6.26 -9.03
C THR A 121 18.82 5.26 -7.86
N ILE A 122 19.05 5.74 -6.64
CA ILE A 122 18.89 4.99 -5.39
C ILE A 122 17.81 5.69 -4.57
N THR A 123 16.80 4.94 -4.14
CA THR A 123 15.65 5.45 -3.38
C THR A 123 15.37 4.58 -2.16
N PHE A 124 14.73 5.15 -1.15
CA PHE A 124 14.36 4.41 0.06
C PHE A 124 13.06 4.94 0.66
N PHE A 125 12.42 4.12 1.48
CA PHE A 125 11.14 4.38 2.14
C PHE A 125 11.29 4.23 3.66
N PRO A 126 11.48 5.33 4.40
CA PRO A 126 11.63 5.32 5.86
C PRO A 126 10.33 5.73 6.56
N HIS A 127 9.24 4.98 6.34
CA HIS A 127 7.90 5.44 6.74
C HIS A 127 7.52 5.01 8.16
N LEU A 128 7.00 5.93 8.96
CA LEU A 128 6.45 5.63 10.29
C LEU A 128 4.94 5.45 10.22
N VAL A 129 4.48 4.22 10.46
CA VAL A 129 3.06 3.95 10.73
C VAL A 129 2.85 4.07 12.23
N SER A 130 2.37 5.23 12.69
CA SER A 130 2.17 5.49 14.13
C SER A 130 1.12 4.59 14.77
N GLN A 131 0.12 4.18 13.99
CA GLN A 131 -0.94 3.27 14.41
C GLN A 131 -1.34 2.41 13.20
N THR A 132 -1.01 1.13 13.21
CA THR A 132 -1.37 0.19 12.14
C THR A 132 -2.88 -0.07 12.10
N GLY A 133 -3.42 -0.22 10.91
CA GLY A 133 -4.75 -0.73 10.64
C GLY A 133 -4.82 -2.26 10.74
N SER A 134 -5.90 -2.86 10.25
CA SER A 134 -6.09 -4.31 10.34
C SER A 134 -5.13 -5.08 9.42
N TYR A 135 -4.67 -4.49 8.32
CA TYR A 135 -3.82 -5.15 7.33
C TYR A 135 -2.38 -5.32 7.80
N LEU A 136 -1.67 -4.22 8.10
CA LEU A 136 -0.27 -4.26 8.52
C LEU A 136 -0.09 -4.98 9.86
N SER A 137 -1.07 -4.86 10.76
CA SER A 137 -1.07 -5.58 12.04
C SER A 137 -1.10 -7.08 11.84
N LYS A 138 -1.97 -7.56 10.94
CA LYS A 138 -2.14 -8.98 10.62
C LYS A 138 -0.88 -9.56 9.98
N ILE A 139 -0.28 -8.88 9.01
CA ILE A 139 0.94 -9.39 8.34
C ILE A 139 2.18 -9.33 9.23
N SER A 140 2.23 -8.35 10.14
CA SER A 140 3.36 -8.20 11.08
C SER A 140 3.18 -9.02 12.36
N ASN A 141 2.02 -9.68 12.52
CA ASN A 141 1.65 -10.44 13.72
C ASN A 141 1.76 -9.61 15.01
N ILE A 142 1.19 -8.41 14.98
CA ILE A 142 1.14 -7.47 16.12
C ILE A 142 -0.31 -7.05 16.39
N PRO A 143 -0.63 -6.56 17.60
CA PRO A 143 -1.97 -6.04 17.90
C PRO A 143 -2.34 -4.86 16.97
N PRO A 144 -3.60 -4.77 16.51
CA PRO A 144 -4.12 -3.59 15.82
C PRO A 144 -3.83 -2.30 16.57
N GLY A 145 -3.34 -1.30 15.85
CA GLY A 145 -2.95 -0.01 16.38
C GLY A 145 -1.54 0.08 16.96
N SER A 146 -0.74 -0.98 16.86
CA SER A 146 0.69 -0.91 17.21
C SER A 146 1.45 0.02 16.25
N PRO A 147 2.50 0.72 16.69
CA PRO A 147 3.37 1.46 15.79
C PRO A 147 4.31 0.53 15.03
N VAL A 148 4.64 0.88 13.77
CA VAL A 148 5.62 0.16 12.93
C VAL A 148 6.49 1.16 12.17
N ALA A 149 7.81 0.94 12.20
CA ALA A 149 8.72 1.54 11.23
C ALA A 149 8.77 0.64 9.98
N TYR A 150 8.20 1.12 8.87
CA TYR A 150 8.20 0.42 7.59
C TYR A 150 9.41 0.91 6.78
N LEU A 151 10.46 0.09 6.72
CA LEU A 151 11.76 0.47 6.15
C LEU A 151 12.05 -0.33 4.86
N VAL A 152 12.24 0.36 3.74
CA VAL A 152 12.59 -0.25 2.45
C VAL A 152 13.75 0.48 1.80
N ALA A 153 14.67 -0.28 1.24
CA ALA A 153 15.78 0.20 0.43
C ALA A 153 16.25 -0.94 -0.51
N PRO A 154 17.15 -0.67 -1.47
CA PRO A 154 17.71 -1.73 -2.32
C PRO A 154 18.48 -2.78 -1.48
N PRO A 155 18.78 -3.96 -2.05
CA PRO A 155 19.11 -5.15 -1.25
C PRO A 155 20.25 -4.98 -0.24
N MET A 156 21.35 -4.31 -0.62
CA MET A 156 22.51 -4.14 0.27
C MET A 156 22.27 -3.05 1.30
N GLU A 157 21.74 -1.91 0.85
CA GLU A 157 21.39 -0.76 1.65
C GLU A 157 20.38 -1.13 2.72
N GLY A 158 19.35 -1.90 2.37
CA GLY A 158 18.30 -2.35 3.27
C GLY A 158 18.84 -3.17 4.43
N ILE A 159 19.68 -4.17 4.17
CA ILE A 159 20.25 -5.01 5.23
C ILE A 159 21.19 -4.22 6.14
N VAL A 160 22.07 -3.39 5.55
CA VAL A 160 23.02 -2.58 6.33
C VAL A 160 22.30 -1.52 7.16
N ALA A 161 21.28 -0.87 6.60
CA ALA A 161 20.50 0.14 7.31
C ALA A 161 19.61 -0.48 8.39
N LEU A 162 19.04 -1.66 8.16
CA LEU A 162 18.24 -2.37 9.15
C LEU A 162 19.06 -2.73 10.40
N ASP A 163 20.27 -3.27 10.24
CA ASP A 163 21.18 -3.53 11.36
C ASP A 163 21.48 -2.27 12.18
N LYS A 164 21.68 -1.12 11.51
CA LYS A 164 21.88 0.17 12.18
C LYS A 164 20.62 0.64 12.90
N ALA A 165 19.44 0.49 12.29
CA ALA A 165 18.17 0.89 12.89
C ALA A 165 17.88 0.10 14.18
N LEU A 166 18.12 -1.22 14.16
CA LEU A 166 17.94 -2.09 15.32
C LEU A 166 18.87 -1.75 16.49
N LYS A 167 20.06 -1.18 16.22
CA LYS A 167 21.01 -0.75 17.25
C LYS A 167 20.73 0.66 17.79
N ALA A 168 19.89 1.43 17.11
CA ALA A 168 19.63 2.83 17.41
C ALA A 168 18.40 3.05 18.31
N ALA A 169 17.65 1.99 18.63
CA ALA A 169 16.40 2.02 19.38
C ALA A 169 16.41 1.06 20.57
#